data_AF-A0A3D1PMJ2-F1
#
_entry.id   AF-A0A3D1PMJ2-F1
#
_cell.length_a   1.000
_cell.length_b   1.000
_cell.length_c   1.000
_cell.angle_alpha   90.00
_cell.angle_beta   90.00
_cell.angle_gamma   90.00
#
_symmetry.space_group_name_H-M   'P 1'
#
loop_
_entity.id
_entity.type
_entity.pdbx_description
1 polymer ?
#
loop_
_entity_poly.entity_id
_entity_poly.type
_entity_poly.pdbx_seq_one_letter_code
_entity_poly.pdbx_strand_id
1 'polypeptide(L)'
;MKEKKKILLFAYTKVNLGDNLFIYMLLKKYKDIDFYIHIVEKEYEDVYKDFQNLHYIYTDRNLEVINIEEFDAYIYVGGSIFMESEYGMHEMKEFNKFIKRCKEKNKAFFYMSCNFGPYTTQEYLDLARENFSLCNRNMF
;
A
#
# COMPACT_ATOMS: atom_id res chain seq x y z
N MET A 1 4.01 7.84 -27.48
CA MET A 1 4.61 7.65 -26.14
C MET A 1 3.76 6.64 -25.39
N LYS A 2 4.36 5.65 -24.73
CA LYS A 2 3.59 4.67 -23.94
C LYS A 2 3.12 5.38 -22.66
N GLU A 3 1.84 5.25 -22.33
CA GLU A 3 1.32 5.79 -21.08
C GLU A 3 2.05 5.14 -19.89
N LYS A 4 2.45 5.96 -18.91
CA LYS A 4 3.11 5.47 -17.71
C LYS A 4 2.09 4.70 -16.86
N LYS A 5 2.54 3.62 -16.22
CA LYS A 5 1.70 2.90 -15.28
C LYS A 5 1.44 3.76 -14.05
N LYS A 6 0.22 3.71 -13.52
CA LYS A 6 -0.20 4.41 -12.30
C LYS A 6 -0.33 3.43 -11.16
N ILE A 7 0.30 3.72 -10.03
CA ILE A 7 0.30 2.83 -8.86
C ILE A 7 -0.05 3.60 -7.60
N LEU A 8 -1.05 3.11 -6.87
CA LEU A 8 -1.40 3.68 -5.58
C LEU A 8 -0.62 2.97 -4.46
N LEU A 9 0.07 3.78 -3.66
CA LEU A 9 0.81 3.39 -2.47
C LEU A 9 -0.02 3.60 -1.22
N PHE A 10 -0.04 2.58 -0.37
CA PHE A 10 -0.47 2.68 1.03
C PHE A 10 0.78 2.55 1.90
N ALA A 11 0.96 3.47 2.83
CA ALA A 11 2.05 3.43 3.80
C ALA A 11 1.60 4.09 5.10
N TYR A 12 2.30 3.81 6.19
CA TYR A 12 2.08 4.51 7.45
C TYR A 12 2.88 5.82 7.43
N THR A 13 2.19 6.94 7.22
CA THR A 13 2.83 8.25 6.94
C THR A 13 3.36 8.98 8.18
N LYS A 14 3.71 8.30 9.28
CA LYS A 14 4.26 8.96 10.49
C LYS A 14 5.77 9.28 10.42
N VAL A 15 6.29 9.60 9.24
CA VAL A 15 7.73 9.92 9.02
C VAL A 15 8.67 8.90 9.68
N ASN A 16 8.33 7.61 9.62
CA ASN A 16 9.21 6.55 10.11
C ASN A 16 10.28 6.25 9.05
N LEU A 17 11.55 6.20 9.46
CA LEU A 17 12.70 6.01 8.56
C LEU A 17 12.58 4.76 7.66
N GLY A 18 12.02 3.67 8.19
CA GLY A 18 11.88 2.41 7.46
C GLY A 18 10.96 2.51 6.24
N ASP A 19 9.71 2.93 6.45
CA ASP A 19 8.71 3.04 5.38
C ASP A 19 9.16 4.06 4.33
N ASN A 20 9.82 5.14 4.78
CA ASN A 20 10.38 6.15 3.90
C ASN A 20 11.46 5.59 2.96
N LEU A 21 12.31 4.68 3.45
CA LEU A 21 13.34 4.07 2.64
C LEU A 21 12.74 3.20 1.52
N PHE A 22 11.69 2.44 1.80
CA PHE A 22 11.04 1.60 0.78
C PHE A 22 10.38 2.43 -0.33
N ILE A 23 9.67 3.50 0.04
CA ILE A 23 9.09 4.43 -0.93
C ILE A 23 10.21 5.06 -1.76
N TYR A 24 11.27 5.58 -1.12
CA TYR A 24 12.44 6.13 -1.82
C TYR A 24 13.04 5.16 -2.85
N MET A 25 13.22 3.89 -2.47
CA MET A 25 13.75 2.87 -3.38
C MET A 25 12.83 2.60 -4.57
N LEU A 26 11.51 2.55 -4.35
CA LEU A 26 10.53 2.39 -5.43
C LEU A 26 10.62 3.53 -6.43
N LEU A 27 10.56 4.77 -5.94
CA LEU A 27 10.60 5.97 -6.78
C LEU A 27 11.89 6.06 -7.58
N LYS A 28 13.03 5.74 -6.95
CA LYS A 28 14.35 5.77 -7.57
C LYS A 28 14.52 4.67 -8.62
N LYS A 29 13.99 3.47 -8.37
CA LYS A 29 14.13 2.31 -9.26
C LYS A 29 13.19 2.39 -10.47
N TYR A 30 11.95 2.82 -10.27
CA TYR A 30 10.89 2.79 -11.29
C TYR A 30 10.51 4.20 -11.75
N LYS A 31 11.41 4.86 -12.49
CA LYS A 31 11.22 6.25 -12.97
C LYS A 31 10.13 6.41 -14.03
N ASP A 32 9.75 5.32 -14.68
CA ASP A 32 8.73 5.21 -15.71
C ASP A 32 7.33 4.86 -15.18
N ILE A 33 7.20 4.72 -13.86
CA ILE A 33 5.93 4.49 -13.16
C ILE A 33 5.58 5.76 -12.37
N ASP A 34 4.33 6.19 -12.48
CA ASP A 34 3.78 7.26 -11.64
C ASP A 34 3.13 6.65 -10.39
N PHE A 35 3.66 7.03 -9.23
CA PHE A 35 3.16 6.60 -7.93
C PHE A 35 2.26 7.66 -7.33
N TYR A 36 1.22 7.22 -6.64
CA TYR A 36 0.25 8.07 -5.96
C TYR A 36 0.19 7.65 -4.49
N ILE A 37 0.03 8.61 -3.59
CA ILE A 37 -0.05 8.33 -2.15
C ILE A 37 -0.99 9.31 -1.47
N HIS A 38 -1.86 8.80 -0.59
CA HIS A 38 -2.64 9.64 0.30
C HIS A 38 -1.73 10.19 1.39
N ILE A 39 -1.66 11.51 1.50
CA ILE A 39 -0.83 12.19 2.51
C ILE A 39 -1.66 13.22 3.24
N VAL A 40 -1.49 13.20 4.56
CA VAL A 40 -2.09 14.18 5.48
C VAL A 40 -1.04 15.17 6.01
N GLU A 41 0.26 14.81 5.99
CA GLU A 41 1.37 15.57 6.57
C GLU A 41 2.29 16.18 5.50
N LYS A 42 2.49 17.50 5.53
CA LYS A 42 3.30 18.23 4.51
C LYS A 42 4.77 17.87 4.54
N GLU A 43 5.28 17.42 5.69
CA GLU A 43 6.65 16.99 5.90
C GLU A 43 7.06 15.88 4.93
N TYR A 44 6.10 15.06 4.49
CA TYR A 44 6.33 14.03 3.47
C TYR A 44 6.67 14.64 2.10
N GLU A 45 6.06 15.77 1.73
CA GLU A 45 6.33 16.43 0.45
C GLU A 45 7.78 16.89 0.36
N ASP A 46 8.32 17.43 1.45
CA ASP A 46 9.70 17.90 1.52
C ASP A 46 10.72 16.75 1.36
N VAL A 47 10.41 15.56 1.88
CA VAL A 47 11.27 14.36 1.78
C VAL A 47 11.39 13.88 0.33
N TYR A 48 10.31 13.98 -0.46
CA TYR A 48 10.26 13.43 -1.82
C TYR A 48 10.16 14.48 -2.93
N LYS A 49 10.37 15.77 -2.63
CA LYS A 49 10.22 16.89 -3.58
C LYS A 49 10.99 16.73 -4.91
N ASP A 50 12.11 16.00 -4.88
CA ASP A 50 12.94 15.79 -6.06
C ASP A 50 12.41 14.66 -6.97
N PHE A 51 11.43 13.88 -6.52
CA PHE A 51 10.82 12.79 -7.29
C PHE A 51 9.60 13.27 -8.09
N GLN A 52 9.78 13.43 -9.40
CA GLN A 52 8.72 13.85 -10.32
C GLN A 52 7.67 12.75 -10.60
N ASN A 53 7.92 11.53 -10.15
CA ASN A 53 7.05 10.38 -10.34
C ASN A 53 6.28 9.98 -9.07
N LEU A 54 6.21 10.88 -8.08
CA LEU A 54 5.34 10.76 -6.91
C LEU A 54 4.29 11.88 -6.96
N HIS A 55 3.01 11.50 -6.81
CA HIS A 55 1.86 12.39 -6.84
C HIS A 55 1.08 12.26 -5.53
N TYR A 56 0.65 13.39 -4.97
CA TYR A 56 -0.01 13.44 -3.67
C TYR A 56 -1.52 13.55 -3.81
N ILE A 57 -2.25 12.76 -3.01
CA ILE A 57 -3.71 12.81 -2.89
C ILE A 57 -4.04 13.39 -1.51
N TYR A 58 -4.59 14.60 -1.49
CA TYR A 58 -4.87 15.38 -0.27
C TYR A 58 -6.22 15.08 0.39
N THR A 59 -6.75 13.87 0.16
CA THR A 59 -7.98 13.40 0.81
C THR A 59 -7.65 12.27 1.76
N ASP A 60 -8.45 12.14 2.81
CA ASP A 60 -8.30 11.03 3.75
C ASP A 60 -8.41 9.69 3.02
N ARG A 61 -7.56 8.74 3.44
CA ARG A 61 -7.57 7.38 2.92
C ARG A 61 -8.89 6.70 3.27
N ASN A 62 -9.75 6.53 2.27
CA ASN A 62 -10.97 5.74 2.39
C ASN A 62 -10.97 4.65 1.31
N LEU A 63 -10.76 3.40 1.73
CA LEU A 63 -10.64 2.28 0.81
C LEU A 63 -11.94 2.01 0.04
N GLU A 64 -13.11 2.33 0.60
CA GLU A 64 -14.42 2.06 -0.02
C GLU A 64 -14.64 2.90 -1.28
N VAL A 65 -14.18 4.15 -1.29
CA VAL A 65 -14.44 5.11 -2.38
C VAL A 65 -13.37 5.12 -3.47
N ILE A 66 -12.22 4.46 -3.25
CA ILE A 66 -11.16 4.36 -4.27
C ILE A 66 -11.72 3.65 -5.50
N ASN A 67 -11.60 4.29 -6.66
CA ASN A 67 -11.93 3.68 -7.95
C ASN A 67 -10.81 2.71 -8.36
N ILE A 68 -11.11 1.41 -8.31
CA ILE A 68 -10.14 0.36 -8.59
C ILE A 68 -9.56 0.45 -10.02
N GLU A 69 -10.31 1.01 -10.97
CA GLU A 69 -9.92 1.08 -12.38
C GLU A 69 -8.93 2.21 -12.68
N GLU A 70 -8.82 3.21 -11.79
CA GLU A 70 -7.95 4.39 -11.94
C GLU A 70 -6.45 4.04 -11.91
N PHE A 71 -6.08 3.01 -11.17
CA PHE A 71 -4.69 2.57 -11.02
C PHE A 71 -4.46 1.21 -11.67
N ASP A 72 -3.25 0.95 -12.15
CA ASP A 72 -2.84 -0.32 -12.73
C ASP A 72 -2.52 -1.37 -11.67
N ALA A 73 -2.04 -0.93 -10.51
CA ALA A 73 -1.71 -1.78 -9.37
C ALA A 73 -1.74 -1.00 -8.04
N TYR A 74 -1.70 -1.75 -6.95
CA TYR A 74 -1.72 -1.25 -5.58
C TYR A 74 -0.58 -1.88 -4.78
N ILE A 75 0.09 -1.07 -3.96
CA ILE A 75 1.17 -1.55 -3.10
C ILE A 75 0.94 -1.02 -1.69
N TYR A 76 0.83 -1.91 -0.72
CA TYR A 76 0.91 -1.56 0.69
C TYR A 76 2.36 -1.78 1.16
N VAL A 77 3.10 -0.67 1.29
CA VAL A 77 4.37 -0.60 2.01
C VAL A 77 4.07 -0.68 3.49
N GLY A 78 4.20 -1.89 4.03
CA GLY A 78 4.03 -2.14 5.44
C GLY A 78 5.29 -1.85 6.23
N GLY A 79 5.25 -2.32 7.47
CA GLY A 79 6.36 -2.39 8.39
C GLY A 79 6.01 -3.44 9.44
N SER A 80 6.10 -3.09 10.73
CA SER A 80 5.60 -3.93 11.82
C SER A 80 4.10 -3.75 12.10
N ILE A 81 3.30 -3.49 11.06
CA ILE A 81 1.87 -3.16 11.21
C ILE A 81 0.98 -4.41 11.33
N PHE A 82 1.46 -5.60 10.97
CA PHE A 82 0.69 -6.84 11.04
C PHE A 82 0.84 -7.51 12.40
N MET A 83 0.56 -6.75 13.46
CA MET A 83 0.46 -7.23 14.83
C MET A 83 -1.01 -7.29 15.23
N GLU A 84 -1.40 -8.36 15.92
CA GLU A 84 -2.77 -8.46 16.40
C GLU A 84 -3.05 -7.38 17.46
N SER A 85 -4.02 -6.54 17.13
CA SER A 85 -4.55 -5.45 17.93
C SER A 85 -5.91 -5.09 17.35
N GLU A 86 -6.70 -4.27 18.05
CA GLU A 86 -7.98 -3.79 17.51
C GLU A 86 -7.77 -3.07 16.15
N TYR A 87 -6.77 -2.18 16.09
CA TYR A 87 -6.37 -1.50 14.85
C TYR A 87 -5.89 -2.49 13.78
N GLY A 88 -4.99 -3.42 14.13
CA GLY A 88 -4.44 -4.38 13.18
C GLY A 88 -5.51 -5.32 12.61
N MET A 89 -6.48 -5.74 13.42
CA MET A 89 -7.62 -6.54 12.98
C MET A 89 -8.54 -5.74 12.06
N HIS A 90 -8.85 -4.48 12.43
CA HIS A 90 -9.63 -3.58 11.58
C HIS A 90 -8.96 -3.37 10.22
N GLU A 91 -7.68 -3.02 10.21
CA GLU A 91 -6.91 -2.78 8.98
C GLU A 91 -6.84 -4.04 8.11
N MET A 92 -6.65 -5.23 8.71
CA MET A 92 -6.65 -6.49 7.98
C MET A 92 -7.99 -6.78 7.32
N LYS A 93 -9.11 -6.49 7.99
CA LYS A 93 -10.48 -6.67 7.46
C LYS A 93 -10.77 -5.68 6.33
N GLU A 94 -10.38 -4.42 6.48
CA GLU A 94 -10.56 -3.40 5.46
C GLU A 94 -9.75 -3.70 4.19
N PHE A 95 -8.47 -4.09 4.35
CA PHE A 95 -7.66 -4.51 3.22
C PHE A 95 -8.11 -5.84 2.61
N ASN A 96 -8.69 -6.77 3.37
CA ASN A 96 -9.27 -7.99 2.80
C ASN A 96 -10.36 -7.65 1.76
N LYS A 97 -11.29 -6.76 2.12
CA LYS A 97 -12.34 -6.27 1.21
C LYS A 97 -11.74 -5.57 0.00
N PHE A 98 -10.75 -4.71 0.22
CA PHE A 98 -10.09 -3.97 -0.86
C PHE A 98 -9.37 -4.89 -1.84
N ILE A 99 -8.60 -5.86 -1.36
CA ILE A 99 -7.86 -6.82 -2.20
C ILE A 99 -8.84 -7.68 -3.02
N LYS A 100 -9.98 -8.07 -2.44
CA LYS A 100 -11.05 -8.78 -3.17
C LYS A 100 -11.58 -7.94 -4.34
N ARG A 101 -11.86 -6.64 -4.11
CA ARG A 101 -12.26 -5.70 -5.18
C ARG A 101 -11.19 -5.53 -6.25
N CYS A 102 -9.90 -5.45 -5.88
CA CYS A 102 -8.79 -5.45 -6.84
C CYS A 102 -8.82 -6.72 -7.71
N LYS A 103 -8.98 -7.90 -7.09
CA LYS A 103 -9.01 -9.19 -7.78
C LYS A 103 -10.20 -9.32 -8.74
N GLU A 104 -11.39 -8.90 -8.34
CA GLU A 104 -12.58 -8.86 -9.19
C GLU A 104 -12.37 -8.02 -10.47
N LYS A 105 -11.54 -6.98 -10.37
CA LYS A 105 -11.19 -6.08 -11.48
C LYS A 105 -9.88 -6.45 -12.18
N ASN A 106 -9.28 -7.60 -11.86
CA ASN A 106 -7.98 -8.06 -12.37
C ASN A 106 -6.84 -7.04 -12.15
N LYS A 107 -6.91 -6.27 -11.06
CA LYS A 107 -5.85 -5.34 -10.64
C LYS A 107 -4.93 -6.01 -9.64
N ALA A 108 -3.63 -5.80 -9.80
CA ALA A 108 -2.63 -6.41 -8.93
C ALA A 108 -2.54 -5.68 -7.58
N PHE A 109 -2.41 -6.44 -6.50
CA PHE A 109 -2.15 -5.91 -5.16
C PHE A 109 -0.93 -6.59 -4.55
N PHE A 110 -0.05 -5.79 -3.93
CA PHE A 110 1.19 -6.25 -3.31
C PHE A 110 1.31 -5.74 -1.88
N TYR A 111 1.71 -6.64 -0.99
CA TYR A 111 2.30 -6.25 0.29
C TYR A 111 3.83 -6.19 0.14
N MET A 112 4.46 -5.14 0.66
CA MET A 112 5.92 -4.98 0.64
C MET A 112 6.44 -4.72 2.06
N SER A 113 7.57 -5.36 2.41
CA SER A 113 8.27 -5.16 3.68
C SER A 113 7.39 -5.31 4.93
N CYS A 114 6.70 -6.44 5.04
CA CYS A 114 5.74 -6.68 6.11
C CYS A 114 6.33 -7.65 7.14
N ASN A 115 6.41 -7.23 8.40
CA ASN A 115 6.63 -8.14 9.52
C ASN A 115 5.26 -8.61 10.03
N PHE A 116 5.09 -9.93 10.16
CA PHE A 116 3.87 -10.53 10.69
C PHE A 116 4.08 -11.03 12.12
N GLY A 117 3.17 -10.62 13.00
CA GLY A 117 3.16 -10.97 14.41
C GLY A 117 3.78 -9.89 15.32
N PRO A 118 3.56 -9.99 16.63
CA PRO A 118 2.91 -11.11 17.30
C PRO A 118 1.39 -11.17 17.06
N TYR A 119 0.85 -12.38 17.14
CA TYR A 119 -0.58 -12.66 17.13
C TYR A 119 -0.91 -13.71 18.19
N THR A 120 -2.17 -13.75 18.59
CA THR A 120 -2.72 -14.58 19.66
C THR A 120 -3.87 -15.46 19.15
N THR A 121 -4.73 -14.94 18.28
CA THR A 121 -5.94 -15.64 17.84
C THR A 121 -5.77 -16.34 16.49
N GLN A 122 -6.50 -17.44 16.34
CA GLN A 122 -6.60 -18.15 15.06
C GLN A 122 -7.33 -17.31 14.00
N GLU A 123 -8.31 -16.49 14.40
CA GLU A 123 -9.03 -15.58 13.52
C GLU A 123 -8.07 -14.62 12.80
N TYR A 124 -7.15 -13.98 13.55
CA TYR A 124 -6.19 -13.06 12.96
C TYR A 124 -5.24 -13.76 11.99
N LEU A 125 -4.76 -14.95 12.36
CA LEU A 125 -3.87 -15.75 11.52
C LEU A 125 -4.55 -16.18 10.21
N ASP A 126 -5.79 -16.62 10.27
CA ASP A 126 -6.53 -17.10 9.09
C ASP A 126 -6.86 -15.94 8.15
N LEU A 127 -7.24 -14.79 8.70
CA LEU A 127 -7.48 -13.59 7.89
C LEU A 127 -6.20 -13.09 7.21
N ALA A 128 -5.05 -13.11 7.91
CA ALA A 128 -3.77 -12.73 7.32
C ALA A 128 -3.37 -13.70 6.19
N ARG A 129 -3.54 -15.01 6.40
CA ARG A 129 -3.31 -16.02 5.36
C ARG A 129 -4.19 -15.81 4.14
N GLU A 130 -5.48 -15.51 4.35
CA GLU A 130 -6.40 -15.19 3.28
C GLU A 130 -5.89 -13.97 2.49
N ASN A 131 -5.60 -12.85 3.15
CA ASN A 131 -5.08 -11.64 2.51
C ASN A 131 -3.84 -11.91 1.68
N PHE A 132 -2.83 -12.58 2.26
CA PHE A 132 -1.59 -12.89 1.56
C PHE A 132 -1.80 -13.87 0.39
N SER A 133 -2.78 -14.76 0.47
CA SER A 133 -3.12 -15.69 -0.62
C SER A 133 -3.76 -14.98 -1.83
N LEU A 134 -4.42 -13.84 -1.60
CA LEU A 134 -5.05 -13.05 -2.65
C LEU A 134 -4.06 -12.12 -3.38
N CYS A 135 -2.88 -11.88 -2.79
CA CYS A 135 -1.88 -10.97 -3.33
C CYS A 135 -1.03 -11.58 -4.45
N ASN A 136 -0.53 -10.71 -5.33
CA ASN A 136 0.38 -11.10 -6.41
C ASN A 136 1.80 -11.36 -5.86
N ARG A 137 2.48 -12.39 -6.39
CA ARG A 137 3.81 -12.82 -5.88
C ARG A 137 5.00 -12.17 -6.57
N ASN A 138 4.83 -11.64 -7.79
CA ASN A 138 5.90 -11.00 -8.57
C ASN A 138 5.50 -9.58 -8.98
N MET A 139 6.35 -8.61 -8.67
CA MET A 139 6.14 -7.19 -8.99
C MET A 139 6.76 -6.86 -10.35
N PHE A 140 5.89 -6.70 -11.35
CA PHE A 140 6.15 -6.45 -12.78
C PHE A 140 6.80 -7.58 -13.57
#